data_AF-A0A928CG88-F1
#
_entry.id   AF-A0A928CG88-F1
#
_cell.length_a   1.000
_cell.length_b   1.000
_cell.length_c   1.000
_cell.angle_alpha   90.00
_cell.angle_beta   90.00
_cell.angle_gamma   90.00
#
_symmetry.space_group_name_H-M   'P 1'
#
loop_
_entity.id
_entity.type
_entity.pdbx_description
1 polymer ?
#
loop_
_entity_poly.entity_id
_entity_poly.type
_entity_poly.pdbx_seq_one_letter_code
_entity_poly.pdbx_strand_id
1 'polypeptide(L)'
;MKLLNKISIILILFSLMACTEPSMKRIDALDKRVEDAELKFKDIEKEFDKLVDEYARINDLLRESNTPMQELYLFRAYLQQFEDVRDEMTAEMSYSHSQLKDLKDDIKNGIYNDNQITEYLDAEEKAIKMIEARLNYFSEHFKEQDKFVKSVQ
;
A
#
# COMPACT_ATOMS: atom_id res chain seq x y z
N MET A 1 -26.33 51.07 9.86
CA MET A 1 -25.44 50.14 10.60
C MET A 1 -25.69 48.67 10.21
N LYS A 2 -25.74 48.33 8.90
CA LYS A 2 -26.04 46.97 8.39
C LYS A 2 -24.97 46.38 7.45
N LEU A 3 -23.92 47.13 7.10
CA LEU A 3 -22.86 46.65 6.20
C LEU A 3 -21.72 45.89 6.90
N LEU A 4 -21.41 46.23 8.15
CA LEU A 4 -20.30 45.60 8.90
C LEU A 4 -20.54 44.11 9.19
N ASN A 5 -21.79 43.68 9.33
CA ASN A 5 -22.10 42.29 9.65
C ASN A 5 -22.00 41.33 8.43
N LYS A 6 -22.08 41.84 7.20
CA LYS A 6 -21.93 41.02 5.99
C LYS A 6 -20.47 40.75 5.63
N ILE A 7 -19.57 41.68 5.94
CA ILE A 7 -18.14 41.56 5.64
C ILE A 7 -17.49 40.50 6.54
N SER A 8 -17.86 40.44 7.83
CA SER A 8 -17.37 39.41 8.75
C SER A 8 -17.78 37.98 8.36
N ILE A 9 -18.98 37.79 7.79
CA ILE A 9 -19.44 36.46 7.34
C ILE A 9 -18.68 36.00 6.08
N ILE A 10 -18.40 36.91 5.15
CA ILE A 10 -17.65 36.60 3.91
C ILE A 10 -16.18 36.24 4.23
N LEU A 11 -15.56 36.90 5.21
CA LEU A 11 -14.18 36.60 5.62
C LEU A 11 -14.03 35.22 6.30
N ILE A 12 -15.03 34.78 7.06
CA ILE A 12 -15.02 33.44 7.68
C ILE A 12 -15.21 32.35 6.61
N LEU A 13 -16.05 32.59 5.61
CA LEU A 13 -16.24 31.67 4.48
C LEU A 13 -15.00 31.54 3.58
N PHE A 14 -14.25 32.62 3.37
CA PHE A 14 -12.99 32.58 2.59
C PHE A 14 -11.85 31.88 3.32
N SER A 15 -11.80 31.96 4.65
CA SER A 15 -10.83 31.23 5.48
C SER A 15 -11.00 29.72 5.42
N LEU A 16 -12.24 29.24 5.35
CA LEU A 16 -12.54 27.79 5.29
C LEU A 16 -12.21 27.19 3.92
N MET A 17 -12.40 27.94 2.82
CA MET A 17 -12.12 27.43 1.46
C MET A 17 -10.62 27.29 1.16
N ALA A 18 -9.76 28.13 1.76
CA ALA A 18 -8.32 28.12 1.49
C ALA A 18 -7.58 26.91 2.10
N CYS A 19 -8.10 26.32 3.18
CA CYS A 19 -7.51 25.14 3.83
C CYS A 19 -8.05 23.80 3.30
N THR A 20 -9.26 23.78 2.73
CA THR A 20 -9.84 22.56 2.16
C THR A 20 -9.16 22.08 0.88
N GLU A 21 -8.70 22.99 0.01
CA GLU A 21 -8.10 22.62 -1.27
C GLU A 21 -6.75 21.86 -1.12
N PRO A 22 -5.83 22.26 -0.22
CA PRO A 22 -4.62 21.49 0.08
C PRO A 22 -4.91 20.07 0.58
N SER A 23 -5.87 19.89 1.49
CA SER A 23 -6.22 18.58 2.06
C SER A 23 -6.81 17.65 1.00
N MET A 24 -7.67 18.16 0.12
CA MET A 24 -8.26 17.37 -0.97
C MET A 24 -7.19 16.88 -1.96
N LYS A 25 -6.22 17.74 -2.32
CA LYS A 25 -5.09 17.33 -3.16
C LYS A 25 -4.22 16.27 -2.49
N ARG A 26 -4.03 16.37 -1.17
CA ARG A 26 -3.28 15.36 -0.40
C ARG A 26 -4.02 14.02 -0.36
N ILE A 27 -5.34 14.02 -0.20
CA ILE A 27 -6.17 12.81 -0.30
C ILE A 27 -5.98 12.16 -1.67
N ASP A 28 -6.15 12.91 -2.76
CA ASP A 28 -6.02 12.37 -4.12
C ASP A 28 -4.61 11.80 -4.38
N ALA A 29 -3.57 12.43 -3.82
CA ALA A 29 -2.20 11.93 -3.92
C ALA A 29 -1.96 10.64 -3.11
N LEU A 30 -2.56 10.50 -1.93
CA LEU A 30 -2.51 9.26 -1.15
C LEU A 30 -3.29 8.15 -1.83
N ASP A 31 -4.48 8.45 -2.36
CA ASP A 31 -5.33 7.50 -3.08
C ASP A 31 -4.61 6.92 -4.31
N LYS A 32 -3.95 7.78 -5.10
CA LYS A 32 -3.09 7.36 -6.21
C LYS A 32 -1.98 6.40 -5.78
N ARG A 33 -1.37 6.63 -4.62
CA ARG A 33 -0.30 5.75 -4.10
C ARG A 33 -0.85 4.38 -3.68
N VAL A 34 -2.07 4.32 -3.15
CA VAL A 34 -2.74 3.04 -2.90
C VAL A 34 -2.97 2.30 -4.22
N GLU A 35 -3.47 2.98 -5.26
CA GLU A 35 -3.65 2.35 -6.59
C GLU A 35 -2.32 1.82 -7.17
N ASP A 36 -1.23 2.60 -7.04
CA ASP A 36 0.09 2.19 -7.50
C ASP A 36 0.62 0.99 -6.71
N ALA A 37 0.34 0.94 -5.40
CA ALA A 37 0.64 -0.20 -4.54
C ALA A 37 -0.15 -1.45 -4.95
N GLU A 38 -1.44 -1.33 -5.29
CA GLU A 38 -2.25 -2.45 -5.79
C GLU A 38 -1.73 -2.99 -7.12
N LEU A 39 -1.32 -2.13 -8.05
CA LEU A 39 -0.72 -2.55 -9.31
C LEU A 39 0.57 -3.33 -9.06
N LYS A 40 1.42 -2.82 -8.16
CA LYS A 40 2.64 -3.51 -7.76
C LYS A 40 2.35 -4.84 -7.07
N PHE A 41 1.35 -4.91 -6.20
CA PHE A 41 0.94 -6.16 -5.54
C PHE A 41 0.53 -7.21 -6.57
N LYS A 42 -0.28 -6.85 -7.57
CA LYS A 42 -0.67 -7.76 -8.67
C LYS A 42 0.52 -8.29 -9.46
N ASP A 43 1.57 -7.49 -9.62
CA ASP A 43 2.80 -7.95 -10.28
C ASP A 43 3.58 -8.93 -9.39
N ILE A 44 3.63 -8.68 -8.08
CA ILE A 44 4.22 -9.60 -7.10
C ILE A 44 3.44 -10.92 -7.05
N GLU A 45 2.11 -10.91 -7.11
CA GLU A 45 1.29 -12.12 -7.17
C GLU A 45 1.64 -13.00 -8.39
N LYS A 46 1.81 -12.39 -9.56
CA LYS A 46 2.26 -13.13 -10.76
C LYS A 46 3.66 -13.71 -10.59
N GLU A 47 4.57 -12.95 -9.98
CA GLU A 47 5.92 -13.43 -9.66
C GLU A 47 5.87 -14.59 -8.65
N PHE A 48 5.01 -14.50 -7.64
CA PHE A 48 4.78 -15.55 -6.65
C PHE A 48 4.33 -16.85 -7.29
N ASP A 49 3.27 -16.82 -8.10
CA ASP A 49 2.72 -18.02 -8.75
C ASP A 49 3.79 -18.73 -9.58
N LYS A 50 4.56 -17.97 -10.37
CA LYS A 50 5.69 -18.49 -11.15
C LYS A 50 6.74 -19.13 -10.24
N LEU A 51 7.08 -18.49 -9.13
CA LEU A 51 8.11 -18.98 -8.21
C LEU A 51 7.66 -20.22 -7.43
N VAL A 52 6.37 -20.36 -7.13
CA VAL A 52 5.80 -21.59 -6.53
C VAL A 52 6.01 -22.78 -7.47
N ASP A 53 5.71 -22.62 -8.76
CA ASP A 53 5.92 -23.67 -9.77
C ASP A 53 7.41 -24.04 -9.91
N GLU A 54 8.29 -23.02 -9.95
CA GLU A 54 9.73 -23.23 -10.04
C GLU A 54 10.31 -23.92 -8.80
N TYR A 55 9.82 -23.55 -7.61
CA TYR A 55 10.18 -24.19 -6.36
C TYR A 55 9.85 -25.68 -6.39
N ALA A 56 8.63 -26.05 -6.82
CA ALA A 56 8.21 -27.44 -6.90
C ALA A 56 9.13 -28.25 -7.83
N ARG A 57 9.43 -27.71 -9.01
CA ARG A 57 10.32 -28.34 -10.01
C ARG A 57 11.74 -28.55 -9.48
N ILE A 58 12.32 -27.53 -8.86
CA ILE A 58 13.69 -27.60 -8.30
C ILE A 58 13.73 -28.56 -7.12
N ASN A 59 12.71 -28.52 -6.25
CA ASN A 59 12.63 -29.41 -5.09
C ASN A 59 12.57 -30.88 -5.51
N ASP A 60 11.81 -31.22 -6.55
CA ASP A 60 11.80 -32.60 -7.08
C ASP A 60 13.15 -33.00 -7.68
N LEU A 61 13.79 -32.13 -8.48
CA LEU A 61 15.10 -32.39 -9.06
C LEU A 61 16.20 -32.59 -8.00
N LEU A 62 16.19 -31.79 -6.93
CA LEU A 62 17.17 -31.89 -5.86
C LEU A 62 16.89 -33.04 -4.89
N ARG A 63 15.63 -33.49 -4.78
CA ARG A 63 15.30 -34.69 -4.00
C ARG A 63 16.00 -35.93 -4.56
N GLU A 64 16.19 -35.99 -5.87
CA GLU A 64 16.91 -37.08 -6.54
C GLU A 64 18.44 -37.02 -6.32
N SER A 65 18.97 -35.84 -5.98
CA SER A 65 20.42 -35.61 -5.83
C SER A 65 20.94 -35.67 -4.39
N ASN A 66 20.08 -35.90 -3.38
CA ASN A 66 20.42 -35.94 -1.95
C ASN A 66 21.21 -34.72 -1.43
N THR A 67 21.08 -33.56 -2.09
CA THR A 67 21.81 -32.34 -1.71
C THR A 67 20.86 -31.36 -1.00
N PRO A 68 20.98 -31.17 0.33
CA PRO A 68 20.24 -30.13 1.02
C PRO A 68 20.79 -28.76 0.62
N MET A 69 19.94 -27.88 0.09
CA MET A 69 20.29 -26.50 -0.22
C MET A 69 19.63 -25.57 0.79
N GLN A 70 20.43 -24.82 1.54
CA GLN A 70 19.95 -23.79 2.47
C GLN A 70 19.09 -22.75 1.74
N GLU A 71 19.45 -22.49 0.49
CA GLU A 71 18.76 -21.63 -0.47
C GLU A 71 17.34 -22.12 -0.77
N LEU A 72 17.12 -23.43 -0.84
CA LEU A 72 15.78 -23.99 -1.08
C LEU A 72 14.86 -23.84 0.14
N TYR A 73 15.41 -23.94 1.35
CA TYR A 73 14.66 -23.64 2.57
C TYR A 73 14.30 -22.16 2.66
N LEU A 74 15.26 -21.28 2.33
CA LEU A 74 15.02 -19.84 2.30
C LEU A 74 13.99 -19.47 1.24
N PHE A 75 14.06 -20.08 0.06
CA PHE A 75 13.08 -19.92 -1.02
C PHE A 75 11.67 -20.28 -0.52
N ARG A 76 11.50 -21.48 0.06
CA ARG A 76 10.21 -21.88 0.63
C ARG A 76 9.72 -20.92 1.70
N ALA A 77 10.61 -20.42 2.57
CA ALA A 77 10.25 -19.51 3.64
C ALA A 77 9.69 -18.18 3.11
N TYR A 78 10.28 -17.62 2.04
CA TYR A 78 9.76 -16.39 1.44
C TYR A 78 8.41 -16.59 0.77
N LEU A 79 8.21 -17.72 0.08
CA LEU A 79 6.91 -18.07 -0.49
C LEU A 79 5.83 -18.18 0.61
N GLN A 80 6.13 -18.89 1.69
CA GLN A 80 5.20 -19.02 2.80
C GLN A 80 4.88 -17.67 3.45
N GLN A 81 5.89 -16.83 3.69
CA GLN A 81 5.67 -15.51 4.29
C GLN A 81 4.77 -14.62 3.45
N PHE A 82 4.91 -14.65 2.11
CA PHE A 82 4.01 -13.91 1.24
C PHE A 82 2.59 -14.47 1.30
N GLU A 83 2.45 -15.79 1.20
CA GLU A 83 1.15 -16.47 1.28
C GLU A 83 0.41 -16.12 2.59
N ASP A 84 1.14 -16.06 3.70
CA ASP A 84 0.57 -15.76 5.02
C ASP A 84 0.03 -14.33 5.15
N VAL A 85 0.54 -13.37 4.37
CA VAL A 85 0.20 -11.93 4.52
C VAL A 85 -0.53 -11.33 3.33
N ARG A 86 -0.65 -12.05 2.20
CA ARG A 86 -1.21 -11.51 0.94
C ARG A 86 -2.66 -10.99 1.11
N ASP A 87 -3.48 -11.71 1.87
CA ASP A 87 -4.88 -11.35 2.10
C ASP A 87 -4.99 -10.14 3.03
N GLU A 88 -4.11 -10.06 4.05
CA GLU A 88 -3.99 -8.88 4.93
C GLU A 88 -3.61 -7.65 4.11
N MET A 89 -2.60 -7.75 3.24
CA MET A 89 -2.16 -6.63 2.40
C MET A 89 -3.27 -6.12 1.47
N THR A 90 -4.05 -7.04 0.89
CA THR A 90 -5.22 -6.69 0.06
C THR A 90 -6.29 -5.94 0.87
N ALA A 91 -6.55 -6.42 2.10
CA ALA A 91 -7.49 -5.77 3.02
C ALA A 91 -6.99 -4.39 3.47
N GLU A 92 -5.70 -4.24 3.74
CA GLU A 92 -5.08 -2.96 4.11
C GLU A 92 -5.24 -1.91 3.01
N MET A 93 -4.94 -2.25 1.75
CA MET A 93 -5.13 -1.33 0.61
C MET A 93 -6.60 -0.95 0.42
N SER A 94 -7.51 -1.91 0.52
CA SER A 94 -8.97 -1.67 0.44
C SER A 94 -9.47 -0.77 1.57
N TYR A 95 -8.92 -0.94 2.77
CA TYR A 95 -9.24 -0.11 3.93
C TYR A 95 -8.73 1.32 3.73
N SER A 96 -7.49 1.51 3.28
CA SER A 96 -6.92 2.82 2.95
C SER A 96 -7.77 3.59 1.94
N HIS A 97 -8.21 2.95 0.85
CA HIS A 97 -9.13 3.56 -0.11
C HIS A 97 -10.44 4.03 0.53
N SER A 98 -11.03 3.18 1.37
CA SER A 98 -12.29 3.50 2.05
C SER A 98 -12.12 4.69 3.01
N GLN A 99 -11.04 4.69 3.79
CA GLN A 99 -10.73 5.77 4.73
C GLN A 99 -10.49 7.11 4.03
N LEU A 100 -9.75 7.11 2.92
CA LEU A 100 -9.49 8.32 2.13
C LEU A 100 -10.78 8.87 1.50
N LYS A 101 -11.63 7.98 0.99
CA LYS A 101 -12.94 8.35 0.46
C LYS A 101 -13.86 8.94 1.53
N ASP A 102 -13.95 8.29 2.68
CA ASP A 102 -14.79 8.74 3.79
C ASP A 102 -14.30 10.10 4.31
N LEU A 103 -12.99 10.28 4.46
CA LEU A 103 -12.40 11.57 4.83
C LEU A 103 -12.72 12.66 3.80
N LYS A 104 -12.73 12.34 2.51
CA LYS A 104 -13.09 13.28 1.44
C LYS A 104 -14.53 13.77 1.58
N ASP A 105 -15.44 12.89 1.98
CA ASP A 105 -16.84 13.24 2.20
C ASP A 105 -17.04 14.00 3.54
N ASP A 106 -16.31 13.62 4.58
CA ASP A 106 -16.31 14.32 5.87
C ASP A 106 -15.81 15.77 5.76
N ILE A 107 -14.79 16.01 4.92
CA ILE A 107 -14.31 17.36 4.61
C ILE A 107 -15.39 18.19 3.91
N LYS A 108 -16.08 17.62 2.90
CA LYS A 108 -17.16 18.32 2.18
C LYS A 108 -18.34 18.66 3.11
N ASN A 109 -18.61 17.78 4.08
CA ASN A 109 -19.68 17.95 5.05
C ASN A 109 -19.28 18.80 6.27
N GLY A 110 -18.02 19.23 6.36
CA GLY A 110 -17.52 20.03 7.47
C GLY A 110 -17.52 19.30 8.81
N ILE A 111 -17.35 17.97 8.80
CA ILE A 111 -17.40 17.12 9.99
C ILE A 111 -16.14 17.30 10.86
N TYR A 112 -14.98 17.44 10.23
CA TYR A 112 -13.70 17.61 10.91
C TYR A 112 -13.10 19.01 10.72
N ASN A 113 -12.33 19.44 11.72
CA ASN A 113 -11.48 20.62 11.58
C ASN A 113 -10.11 20.28 10.95
N ASP A 114 -9.35 21.30 10.56
CA ASP A 114 -8.07 21.17 9.84
C ASP A 114 -7.02 20.33 10.60
N ASN A 115 -6.97 20.42 11.93
CA ASN A 115 -6.03 19.64 12.72
C ASN A 115 -6.38 18.15 12.68
N GLN A 116 -7.67 17.82 12.84
CA GLN A 116 -8.15 16.44 12.75
C GLN A 116 -7.90 15.87 11.35
N ILE A 117 -8.18 16.64 10.30
CA ILE A 117 -7.91 16.24 8.91
C ILE A 117 -6.42 15.94 8.73
N THR A 118 -5.54 16.80 9.26
CA THR A 118 -4.10 16.60 9.16
C THR A 118 -3.65 15.32 9.88
N GLU A 119 -4.15 15.06 11.10
CA GLU A 119 -3.83 13.84 11.86
C GLU A 119 -4.28 12.57 11.12
N TYR A 120 -5.48 12.58 10.52
CA TYR A 120 -5.95 11.47 9.69
C TYR A 120 -5.05 11.24 8.47
N LEU A 121 -4.68 12.31 7.75
CA LEU A 121 -3.82 12.20 6.57
C LEU A 121 -2.40 11.72 6.93
N ASP A 122 -1.86 12.14 8.07
CA ASP A 122 -0.56 11.69 8.56
C ASP A 122 -0.58 10.20 8.95
N ALA A 123 -1.66 9.75 9.60
CA ALA A 123 -1.85 8.35 9.94
C ALA A 123 -1.97 7.48 8.67
N GLU A 124 -2.76 7.93 7.71
CA GLU A 124 -2.96 7.23 6.44
C GLU A 124 -1.67 7.18 5.61
N GLU A 125 -0.92 8.29 5.56
CA GLU A 125 0.38 8.31 4.89
C GLU A 125 1.37 7.30 5.50
N LYS A 126 1.33 7.12 6.82
CA LYS A 126 2.15 6.11 7.50
C LYS A 126 1.71 4.70 7.15
N ALA A 127 0.40 4.42 7.12
CA ALA A 127 -0.12 3.11 6.73
C ALA A 127 0.30 2.75 5.29
N ILE A 128 0.12 3.67 4.34
CA ILE A 128 0.50 3.47 2.93
C ILE A 128 2.02 3.22 2.81
N LYS A 129 2.86 3.95 3.55
CA LYS A 129 4.32 3.70 3.56
C LYS A 129 4.66 2.29 4.07
N MET A 130 3.91 1.76 5.02
CA MET A 130 4.11 0.39 5.51
C MET A 130 3.74 -0.65 4.45
N ILE A 131 2.63 -0.44 3.73
CA ILE A 131 2.24 -1.27 2.59
C ILE A 131 3.33 -1.25 1.52
N GLU A 132 3.77 -0.06 1.10
CA GLU A 132 4.84 0.13 0.10
C GLU A 132 6.14 -0.57 0.51
N ALA A 133 6.52 -0.49 1.79
CA ALA A 133 7.70 -1.16 2.32
C ALA A 133 7.58 -2.69 2.26
N ARG A 134 6.42 -3.26 2.64
CA ARG A 134 6.14 -4.70 2.52
C ARG A 134 6.21 -5.16 1.05
N LEU A 135 5.63 -4.39 0.13
CA LEU A 135 5.71 -4.69 -1.31
C LEU A 135 7.14 -4.63 -1.85
N ASN A 136 7.95 -3.67 -1.40
CA ASN A 136 9.37 -3.59 -1.77
C ASN A 136 10.13 -4.83 -1.28
N TYR A 137 9.93 -5.21 -0.02
CA TYR A 137 10.55 -6.38 0.59
C TYR A 137 10.29 -7.65 -0.23
N PHE A 138 9.03 -7.95 -0.56
CA PHE A 138 8.71 -9.15 -1.34
C PHE A 138 9.24 -9.08 -2.77
N SER A 139 9.13 -7.94 -3.45
CA SER A 139 9.67 -7.78 -4.81
C SER A 139 11.19 -8.00 -4.86
N GLU A 140 11.92 -7.52 -3.85
CA GLU A 140 13.37 -7.72 -3.77
C GLU A 140 13.72 -9.19 -3.55
N HIS A 141 13.08 -9.84 -2.56
CA HIS A 141 13.38 -11.24 -2.27
C HIS A 141 12.92 -12.21 -3.36
N PHE A 142 11.80 -11.95 -4.04
CA PHE A 142 11.39 -12.75 -5.19
C PHE A 142 12.33 -12.60 -6.38
N LYS A 143 12.89 -11.41 -6.62
CA LYS A 143 13.97 -11.23 -7.62
C LYS A 143 15.23 -12.00 -7.26
N GLU A 144 15.55 -12.12 -5.97
CA GLU A 144 16.67 -12.97 -5.52
C GLU A 144 16.37 -14.44 -5.76
N GLN A 145 15.15 -14.90 -5.47
CA GLN A 145 14.76 -16.30 -5.72
C GLN A 145 14.74 -16.62 -7.22
N ASP A 146 14.29 -15.71 -8.08
CA ASP A 146 14.33 -15.89 -9.55
C ASP A 146 15.78 -16.02 -10.07
N LYS A 147 16.75 -15.30 -9.47
CA LYS A 147 18.17 -15.48 -9.78
C LYS A 147 18.69 -16.85 -9.33
N PHE A 148 18.30 -17.31 -8.14
CA PHE A 148 18.64 -18.64 -7.66
C PHE A 148 18.09 -19.73 -8.61
N VAL A 149 16.81 -19.65 -8.98
CA VAL A 149 16.16 -20.55 -9.94
C VAL A 149 16.97 -20.67 -11.23
N LYS A 150 17.40 -19.52 -11.81
CA LYS A 150 18.22 -19.49 -13.03
C LYS A 150 19.61 -20.08 -12.86
N SER A 151 20.16 -20.12 -11.65
CA SER A 151 21.50 -20.66 -11.39
C SER A 151 21.53 -22.18 -11.25
N VAL A 152 20.37 -22.80 -11.00
CA VAL A 152 20.22 -24.25 -10.83
C VAL A 152 19.50 -24.93 -12.00
N GLN A 153 19.06 -24.15 -13.00
CA GLN A 153 18.60 -24.61 -14.32
C GLN A 153 19.80 -24.85 -15.24
#